data_AF-A0A4U5QBG5-F1
#
_entry.id   AF-A0A4U5QBG5-F1
#
_cell.length_a   1.000
_cell.length_b   1.000
_cell.length_c   1.000
_cell.angle_alpha   90.00
_cell.angle_beta   90.00
_cell.angle_gamma   90.00
#
_symmetry.space_group_name_H-M   'P 1'
#
loop_
_entity.id
_entity.type
_entity.pdbx_description
1 polymer ?
#
loop_
_entity_poly.entity_id
_entity_poly.type
_entity_poly.pdbx_seq_one_letter_code
_entity_poly.pdbx_strand_id
1 'polypeptide(L)'
;MATGKEPGNPVPAMRTYPPVEHPVVVIGPQYLAQYPVELFVNSYFKVSDINGTLIFQVNSKLLSLHDRSFLKDAAGNTYVNLRQK
;
A
#
# COMPACT_ATOMS: atom_id res chain seq x y z
N MET A 1 -44.22 15.37 7.25
CA MET A 1 -43.71 14.31 6.35
C MET A 1 -42.63 14.93 5.47
N ALA A 2 -41.35 14.74 5.79
CA ALA A 2 -40.23 15.20 4.97
C ALA A 2 -39.22 14.06 4.87
N THR A 3 -39.24 13.33 3.76
CA THR A 3 -38.25 12.30 3.41
C THR A 3 -37.05 12.98 2.75
N GLY A 4 -35.98 13.18 3.50
CA GLY A 4 -34.67 13.52 2.94
C GLY A 4 -34.05 12.26 2.35
N LYS A 5 -33.97 12.17 1.02
CA LYS A 5 -33.13 11.19 0.34
C LYS A 5 -31.71 11.74 0.34
N GLU A 6 -30.86 11.19 1.18
CA GLU A 6 -29.42 11.46 1.13
C GLU A 6 -28.89 10.96 -0.22
N PRO A 7 -28.13 11.76 -0.99
CA PRO A 7 -27.56 11.30 -2.25
C PRO A 7 -26.57 10.18 -1.94
N GLY A 8 -26.93 8.96 -2.33
CA GLY A 8 -26.08 7.78 -2.13
C GLY A 8 -24.69 8.03 -2.68
N ASN A 9 -23.68 7.84 -1.83
CA ASN A 9 -22.28 7.94 -2.20
C ASN A 9 -22.04 7.07 -3.45
N PRO A 10 -21.40 7.59 -4.52
CA PRO A 10 -21.17 6.80 -5.71
C PRO A 10 -20.30 5.59 -5.35
N VAL A 11 -20.83 4.39 -5.60
CA VAL A 11 -20.03 3.16 -5.54
C VAL A 11 -18.94 3.29 -6.61
N PRO A 12 -17.64 3.17 -6.27
CA PRO A 12 -16.59 3.19 -7.27
C PRO A 12 -16.88 2.16 -8.36
N ALA A 13 -16.72 2.54 -9.63
CA ALA A 13 -16.98 1.64 -10.75
C ALA A 13 -16.24 0.32 -10.54
N MET A 14 -16.99 -0.79 -10.48
CA MET A 14 -16.46 -2.14 -10.33
C MET A 14 -15.63 -2.43 -11.58
N ARG A 15 -14.31 -2.26 -11.50
CA ARG A 15 -13.41 -2.63 -12.59
C ARG A 15 -13.18 -4.13 -12.52
N THR A 16 -13.80 -4.89 -13.43
CA THR A 16 -13.55 -6.33 -13.58
C THR A 16 -12.17 -6.51 -14.18
N TYR A 17 -11.16 -6.71 -13.32
CA TYR A 17 -9.84 -7.14 -13.76
C TYR A 17 -9.81 -8.67 -13.78
N PRO A 18 -9.22 -9.31 -14.81
CA PRO A 18 -9.00 -10.74 -14.77
C PRO A 18 -8.11 -11.08 -13.56
N PRO A 19 -8.38 -12.18 -12.83
CA PRO A 19 -7.50 -12.64 -11.76
C PRO A 19 -6.06 -12.82 -12.26
N VAL A 20 -5.08 -12.47 -11.42
CA VAL A 20 -3.67 -12.76 -11.72
C VAL A 20 -3.48 -14.27 -11.66
N GLU A 21 -3.33 -14.91 -12.81
CA GLU A 21 -3.00 -16.33 -12.89
C GLU A 21 -1.53 -16.53 -12.50
N HIS A 22 -1.28 -17.35 -11.47
CA HIS A 22 0.06 -17.67 -10.94
C HIS A 22 0.81 -16.47 -10.33
N PRO A 23 0.33 -15.88 -9.22
CA PRO A 23 1.01 -14.78 -8.57
C PRO A 23 2.38 -15.20 -8.03
N VAL A 24 3.42 -14.41 -8.30
CA VAL A 24 4.74 -14.58 -7.70
C VAL A 24 4.72 -13.98 -6.29
N VAL A 25 4.96 -14.83 -5.29
CA VAL A 25 5.00 -14.40 -3.89
C VAL A 25 6.45 -14.20 -3.44
N VAL A 26 6.85 -12.94 -3.24
CA VAL A 26 8.22 -12.60 -2.82
C VAL A 26 8.30 -12.34 -1.31
N ILE A 27 7.33 -11.61 -0.74
CA ILE A 27 7.32 -11.23 0.68
C ILE A 27 6.30 -12.08 1.46
N GLY A 28 5.05 -12.15 0.98
CA GLY A 28 3.99 -12.91 1.62
C GLY A 28 2.65 -12.80 0.88
N PRO A 29 1.78 -13.82 1.00
CA PRO A 29 0.52 -13.87 0.24
C PRO A 29 -0.50 -12.80 0.66
N GLN A 30 -0.40 -12.25 1.87
CA GLN A 30 -1.29 -11.20 2.39
C GLN A 30 -1.19 -9.86 1.64
N TYR A 31 -0.15 -9.67 0.80
CA TYR A 31 0.01 -8.47 -0.04
C TYR A 31 -0.46 -8.68 -1.48
N LEU A 32 -1.03 -9.85 -1.79
CA LEU A 32 -1.63 -10.10 -3.09
C LEU A 32 -3.04 -9.53 -3.11
N ALA A 33 -3.18 -8.35 -3.72
CA ALA A 33 -4.49 -7.87 -4.09
C ALA A 33 -5.03 -8.68 -5.29
N GLN A 34 -6.33 -8.93 -5.31
CA GLN A 34 -7.01 -9.61 -6.43
C GLN A 34 -7.22 -8.68 -7.63
N TYR A 35 -6.90 -7.39 -7.47
CA TYR A 35 -7.05 -6.35 -8.47
C TYR A 35 -5.80 -5.45 -8.45
N PRO A 36 -5.50 -4.73 -9.54
CA PRO A 36 -4.45 -3.74 -9.56
C PRO A 36 -4.66 -2.68 -8.48
N VAL A 37 -3.66 -2.49 -7.63
CA VAL A 37 -3.63 -1.42 -6.62
C VAL A 37 -2.74 -0.31 -7.14
N GLU A 38 -3.33 0.86 -7.36
CA GLU A 38 -2.57 2.06 -7.70
C GLU A 38 -1.93 2.62 -6.42
N LEU A 39 -0.62 2.82 -6.46
CA LEU A 39 0.19 3.23 -5.32
C LEU A 39 0.90 4.54 -5.62
N PHE A 40 0.94 5.41 -4.61
CA PHE A 40 1.59 6.72 -4.66
C PHE A 40 2.71 6.78 -3.63
N VAL A 41 3.84 7.37 -4.02
CA VAL A 41 4.96 7.64 -3.13
C VAL A 41 5.07 9.14 -2.91
N ASN A 42 5.14 9.57 -1.65
CA ASN A 42 5.33 10.99 -1.33
C ASN A 42 6.78 11.33 -0.94
N SER A 43 7.03 12.62 -0.71
CA SER A 43 8.34 13.15 -0.30
C SER A 43 8.85 12.65 1.05
N TYR A 44 8.01 11.98 1.85
CA TYR A 44 8.36 11.39 3.14
C TYR A 44 8.51 9.86 3.07
N PHE A 45 8.66 9.30 1.86
CA PHE A 45 8.78 7.86 1.61
C PHE A 45 7.63 7.03 2.18
N LYS A 46 6.43 7.60 2.21
CA LYS A 46 5.19 6.87 2.48
C LYS A 46 4.58 6.41 1.18
N VAL A 47 4.17 5.15 1.15
CA VAL A 47 3.46 4.49 0.06
C VAL A 47 1.99 4.39 0.45
N SER A 48 1.10 5.00 -0.32
CA SER A 48 -0.34 4.97 -0.07
C SER A 48 -1.13 4.51 -1.29
N ASP A 49 -2.35 4.01 -1.08
CA ASP A 49 -3.29 3.79 -2.17
C ASP A 49 -3.92 5.11 -2.66
N ILE A 50 -4.78 5.03 -3.68
CA ILE A 50 -5.51 6.18 -4.24
C ILE A 50 -6.44 6.86 -3.24
N ASN A 51 -6.83 6.19 -2.16
CA ASN A 51 -7.67 6.75 -1.11
C ASN A 51 -6.85 7.44 -0.01
N GLY A 52 -5.51 7.44 -0.12
CA GLY A 52 -4.61 7.97 0.89
C GLY A 52 -4.35 7.03 2.06
N THR A 53 -4.78 5.77 1.98
CA THR A 53 -4.50 4.75 2.99
C THR A 53 -3.02 4.42 2.98
N LEU A 54 -2.34 4.60 4.12
CA LEU A 54 -0.94 4.21 4.25
C LEU A 54 -0.80 2.69 4.10
N ILE A 55 -0.02 2.23 3.13
CA ILE A 55 0.29 0.83 2.91
C ILE A 55 1.65 0.50 3.54
N PHE A 56 2.68 1.27 3.17
CA PHE A 56 4.03 1.10 3.69
C PHE A 56 4.72 2.44 3.96
N GLN A 57 5.74 2.41 4.80
CA GLN A 57 6.68 3.51 4.97
C GLN A 57 8.12 2.99 4.94
N VAL A 58 9.00 3.70 4.23
CA VAL A 58 10.43 3.45 4.28
C VAL A 58 11.07 4.32 5.36
N ASN A 59 11.72 3.68 6.32
CA ASN A 59 12.49 4.36 7.36
C ASN A 59 13.98 4.08 7.18
N SER A 60 14.77 5.12 6.95
CA SER A 60 16.24 5.00 6.87
C SER A 60 16.89 5.25 8.22
N LYS A 61 17.91 4.45 8.55
CA LYS A 61 18.75 4.72 9.73
C LYS A 61 19.91 5.63 9.29
N LEU A 62 19.69 6.94 9.40
CA LEU A 62 20.61 8.04 8.99
C LEU A 62 22.05 7.95 9.55
N LEU A 63 22.32 7.08 10.52
CA LEU A 63 23.63 6.88 11.15
C LEU A 63 24.14 5.44 11.05
N SER A 64 23.60 4.61 10.16
CA SER A 64 24.08 3.24 9.98
C SER A 64 25.21 3.19 8.95
N LEU A 65 26.30 2.48 9.27
CA LEU A 65 27.49 2.31 8.41
C LEU A 65 27.21 1.69 7.02
N HIS A 66 26.01 1.19 6.75
CA HIS A 66 25.69 0.37 5.59
C HIS A 66 24.40 0.81 4.88
N ASP A 67 23.98 2.06 5.05
CA ASP A 67 22.75 2.63 4.47
C ASP A 67 21.59 1.63 4.49
N ARG A 68 21.15 1.31 5.73
CA ARG A 68 20.02 0.42 5.96
C ARG A 68 18.72 1.20 5.96
N SER A 69 17.77 0.73 5.18
CA SER A 69 16.38 1.18 5.19
C SER A 69 15.45 0.03 5.52
N PHE A 70 14.35 0.35 6.20
CA PHE A 70 13.36 -0.63 6.65
C PHE A 70 12.03 -0.30 5.99
N LEU A 71 11.43 -1.25 5.28
CA LEU A 71 10.05 -1.14 4.83
C LEU A 71 9.13 -1.61 5.96
N LYS A 72 8.26 -0.72 6.41
CA LYS A 72 7.31 -0.98 7.51
C LYS A 72 5.86 -0.90 7.03
N ASP A 73 4.96 -1.64 7.68
CA ASP A 73 3.51 -1.45 7.49
C ASP A 73 2.97 -0.21 8.22
N ALA A 74 1.68 0.02 8.04
CA ALA A 74 0.90 1.01 8.77
C ALA A 74 0.88 0.81 10.30
N ALA A 75 1.16 -0.40 10.81
CA ALA A 75 1.26 -0.70 12.24
C ALA A 75 2.69 -0.51 12.79
N GLY A 76 3.68 -0.20 11.95
CA GLY A 76 5.07 -0.01 12.30
C GLY A 76 5.93 -1.30 12.36
N ASN A 77 5.37 -2.45 12.01
CA ASN A 77 6.11 -3.72 11.90
C ASN A 77 7.05 -3.67 10.69
N THR A 78 8.24 -4.24 10.83
CA THR A 78 9.24 -4.29 9.75
C THR A 78 9.06 -5.56 8.91
N TYR A 79 8.98 -5.40 7.59
CA TYR A 79 8.88 -6.53 6.66
C TYR A 79 10.15 -6.78 5.87
N VAL A 80 10.78 -5.71 5.40
CA VAL A 80 11.97 -5.82 4.55
C VAL A 80 13.07 -4.97 5.13
N ASN A 81 14.25 -5.58 5.21
CA ASN A 81 15.50 -4.89 5.45
C ASN A 81 16.17 -4.66 4.10
N LEU A 82 16.29 -3.40 3.70
CA LEU A 82 16.97 -2.96 2.49
C LEU A 82 18.39 -2.52 2.89
N ARG A 83 19.38 -2.98 2.13
CA ARG A 83 20.78 -2.62 2.33
C ARG A 83 21.40 -2.34 0.97
N GLN A 84 22.14 -1.24 0.85
CA GLN A 84 22.93 -0.97 -0.34
C GLN A 84 24.00 -2.07 -0.53
N LYS A 85 24.12 -2.57 -1.75
CA LYS A 85 25.08 -3.61 -2.13
C LYS A 85 26.48 -3.04 -2.26
#